data_AF-A0A327ZM07-F1
#
_entry.id   AF-A0A327ZM07-F1
#
_cell.length_a   1.000
_cell.length_b   1.000
_cell.length_c   1.000
_cell.angle_alpha   90.00
_cell.angle_beta   90.00
_cell.angle_gamma   90.00
#
_symmetry.space_group_name_H-M   'P 1'
#
loop_
_entity.id
_entity.type
_entity.pdbx_description
1 polymer ?
#
loop_
_entity_poly.entity_id
_entity_poly.type
_entity_poly.pdbx_seq_one_letter_code
_entity_poly.pdbx_strand_id
1 'polypeptide(L)'
;MVAIVLMGNGDAHLKNWSLRYARSGSITLGPAYDFVSTIVYQPFRADTLALNLDRSKEFTSVTPATFRRFGERIGYPQPESLATLAAEFVEKMRETWSALSPDLPLSAEMSNLINGRLRDLPLARTV
;
A
#
# COMPACT_ATOMS: atom_id res chain seq x y z
N MET A 1 -0.88 -2.02 -4.15
CA MET A 1 -1.47 -0.74 -3.68
C MET A 1 -1.73 -0.74 -2.17
N VAL A 2 -2.42 -1.73 -1.59
CA VAL A 2 -2.67 -1.79 -0.12
C VAL A 2 -1.38 -1.65 0.70
N ALA A 3 -0.36 -2.47 0.42
CA ALA A 3 0.94 -2.40 1.08
C ALA A 3 1.59 -1.00 1.00
N ILE A 4 1.57 -0.37 -0.19
CA ILE A 4 2.10 0.98 -0.44
C ILE A 4 1.42 2.01 0.48
N VAL A 5 0.10 1.90 0.66
CA VAL A 5 -0.68 2.80 1.53
C VAL A 5 -0.35 2.58 3.01
N LEU A 6 -0.40 1.31 3.46
CA LEU A 6 -0.18 0.97 4.86
C LEU A 6 1.24 1.33 5.33
N MET A 7 2.25 0.95 4.55
CA MET A 7 3.65 1.26 4.86
C MET A 7 4.02 2.73 4.63
N GLY A 8 3.16 3.49 3.96
CA GLY A 8 3.42 4.88 3.56
C GLY A 8 4.60 5.00 2.62
N ASN A 9 4.59 4.23 1.52
CA ASN A 9 5.55 4.38 0.44
C ASN A 9 5.09 5.52 -0.49
N GLY A 10 5.51 6.75 -0.17
CA GLY A 10 5.24 7.94 -0.99
C GLY A 10 6.10 8.04 -2.25
N ASP A 11 7.00 7.08 -2.49
CA ASP A 11 7.93 7.07 -3.63
C ASP A 11 7.60 6.02 -4.70
N ALA A 12 6.48 5.31 -4.56
CA ALA A 12 6.05 4.27 -5.49
C ALA A 12 5.55 4.81 -6.86
N HIS A 13 6.38 5.58 -7.57
CA HIS A 13 6.10 6.17 -8.88
C HIS A 13 6.28 5.19 -10.05
N LEU A 14 5.95 5.63 -11.27
CA LEU A 14 5.86 4.77 -12.45
C LEU A 14 7.15 3.98 -12.77
N LYS A 15 8.35 4.54 -12.50
CA LYS A 15 9.62 3.82 -12.73
C LYS A 15 9.85 2.63 -11.79
N ASN A 16 9.04 2.47 -10.74
CA ASN A 16 9.10 1.33 -9.81
C ASN A 16 8.21 0.16 -10.27
N TRP A 17 7.70 0.22 -11.50
CA TRP A 17 6.94 -0.83 -12.14
C TRP A 17 7.67 -1.26 -13.40
N SER A 18 8.11 -2.52 -13.45
CA SER A 18 8.78 -3.09 -14.62
C SER A 18 7.92 -4.15 -15.28
N LEU A 19 8.12 -4.35 -16.59
CA LEU A 19 7.58 -5.47 -17.33
C LEU A 19 8.68 -6.46 -17.68
N ARG A 20 8.37 -7.75 -17.61
CA ARG A 20 9.22 -8.84 -18.09
C ARG A 20 8.73 -9.28 -19.46
N TYR A 21 9.66 -9.34 -20.41
CA TYR A 21 9.41 -9.82 -21.77
C TYR A 21 10.01 -11.21 -21.91
N ALA A 22 9.15 -12.21 -22.09
CA ALA A 22 9.60 -13.57 -22.36
C ALA A 22 9.92 -13.75 -23.85
N ARG A 23 10.79 -14.72 -24.17
CA ARG A 23 11.11 -15.08 -25.57
C ARG A 23 9.87 -15.53 -26.36
N SER A 24 8.85 -16.07 -25.68
CA SER A 24 7.56 -16.43 -26.27
C SER A 24 6.72 -15.21 -26.71
N GLY A 25 7.14 -14.00 -26.38
CA GLY A 25 6.39 -12.77 -26.60
C GLY A 25 5.40 -12.43 -25.47
N SER A 26 5.29 -13.25 -24.42
CA SER A 26 4.46 -12.91 -23.27
C SER A 26 5.06 -11.77 -22.46
N ILE A 27 4.19 -10.85 -22.03
CA ILE A 27 4.54 -9.70 -21.19
C ILE A 27 3.88 -9.90 -19.83
N THR A 28 4.68 -9.86 -18.77
CA THR A 28 4.19 -9.97 -17.39
C THR A 28 4.73 -8.84 -16.54
N LEU A 29 4.10 -8.58 -15.39
CA LEU A 29 4.69 -7.70 -14.38
C LEU A 29 5.99 -8.33 -13.85
N GLY A 30 7.00 -7.48 -13.65
CA GLY A 30 8.18 -7.86 -12.87
C GLY A 30 7.83 -8.08 -11.39
N PRO A 31 8.73 -8.72 -10.62
CA PRO A 31 8.60 -8.81 -9.18
C PRO A 31 8.44 -7.42 -8.55
N ALA A 32 7.85 -7.34 -7.36
CA ALA A 32 7.86 -6.12 -6.58
C ALA A 32 9.29 -5.76 -6.13
N TYR A 33 9.67 -4.49 -6.23
CA TYR A 33 10.95 -3.95 -5.76
C TYR A 33 10.76 -2.50 -5.29
N ASP A 34 11.76 -1.96 -4.59
CA ASP A 34 11.77 -0.58 -4.08
C ASP A 34 10.55 -0.26 -3.17
N PHE A 35 10.24 -1.23 -2.30
CA PHE A 35 9.25 -1.05 -1.23
C PHE A 35 9.95 -0.45 -0.02
N VAL A 36 9.73 0.84 0.19
CA VAL A 36 10.33 1.61 1.29
C VAL A 36 9.24 2.36 2.04
N SER A 37 9.38 2.48 3.36
CA SER A 37 8.51 3.36 4.14
C SER A 37 9.14 4.76 4.14
N THR A 38 8.50 5.73 3.47
CA THR A 38 9.03 7.10 3.41
C THR A 38 8.55 7.96 4.59
N ILE A 39 7.74 7.40 5.49
CA ILE A 39 7.07 8.12 6.57
C ILE A 39 8.06 8.65 7.61
N VAL A 40 9.22 8.01 7.73
CA VAL A 40 10.31 8.45 8.62
C VAL A 40 10.93 9.78 8.18
N TYR A 41 10.66 10.21 6.94
CA TYR A 41 11.12 11.48 6.38
C TYR A 41 10.03 12.56 6.38
N GLN A 42 8.87 12.32 7.02
CA GLN A 42 7.75 13.27 7.07
C GLN A 42 8.12 14.71 7.48
N PRO A 43 9.06 14.96 8.41
CA PRO A 43 9.47 16.33 8.72
C PRO A 43 10.06 17.10 7.53
N PHE A 44 10.50 16.39 6.50
CA PHE A 44 11.19 16.94 5.33
C PHE A 44 10.45 16.69 4.01
N ARG A 45 9.35 15.92 4.01
CA ARG A 45 8.60 15.54 2.79
C ARG A 45 7.11 15.34 3.09
N ALA A 46 6.26 15.71 2.14
CA ALA A 46 4.82 15.45 2.21
C ALA A 46 4.50 13.95 2.28
N ASP A 47 3.57 13.58 3.16
CA ASP A 47 3.08 12.21 3.33
C ASP A 47 1.95 11.89 2.34
N THR A 48 2.30 11.72 1.06
CA THR A 48 1.31 11.46 0.00
C THR A 48 1.77 10.37 -0.96
N LEU A 49 0.82 9.73 -1.63
CA LEU A 49 1.06 8.75 -2.69
C LEU A 49 1.77 9.40 -3.89
N ALA A 50 2.72 8.68 -4.48
CA ALA A 50 3.36 9.11 -5.72
C ALA A 50 2.36 9.20 -6.89
N LEU A 51 1.46 8.23 -7.00
CA LEU A 51 0.44 8.12 -8.04
C LEU A 51 -0.96 8.32 -7.44
N ASN A 52 -1.85 8.92 -8.22
CA ASN A 52 -3.23 9.13 -7.77
C ASN A 52 -3.94 7.79 -7.60
N LEU A 53 -4.65 7.63 -6.49
CA LEU A 53 -5.62 6.57 -6.26
C LEU A 53 -6.97 7.22 -6.00
N ASP A 54 -7.95 6.94 -6.87
CA ASP A 54 -9.28 7.53 -6.80
C ASP A 54 -9.27 9.07 -6.68
N ARG A 55 -8.57 9.71 -7.62
CA ARG A 55 -8.43 11.18 -7.74
C ARG A 55 -7.71 11.88 -6.58
N SER A 56 -7.15 11.12 -5.64
CA SER A 56 -6.43 11.66 -4.47
C SER A 56 -5.02 11.09 -4.37
N LYS A 57 -4.12 11.83 -3.73
CA LYS A 57 -2.81 11.34 -3.27
C LYS A 57 -2.74 11.16 -1.75
N GLU A 58 -3.75 11.60 -1.02
CA GLU A 58 -3.74 11.54 0.44
C GLU A 58 -3.91 10.09 0.90
N PHE A 59 -2.98 9.57 1.70
CA PHE A 59 -3.11 8.22 2.27
C PHE A 59 -4.40 8.07 3.10
N THR A 60 -4.79 9.14 3.79
CA THR A 60 -6.01 9.20 4.62
C THR A 60 -7.31 9.17 3.81
N SER A 61 -7.24 9.40 2.49
CA SER A 61 -8.41 9.29 1.62
C SER A 61 -8.71 7.85 1.16
N VAL A 62 -7.78 6.92 1.40
CA VAL A 62 -7.91 5.54 0.94
C VAL A 62 -8.73 4.72 1.94
N THR A 63 -9.79 4.10 1.45
CA THR A 63 -10.66 3.17 2.20
C THR A 63 -10.87 1.88 1.38
N PRO A 64 -11.46 0.82 1.93
CA PRO A 64 -11.80 -0.35 1.11
C PRO A 64 -12.70 0.00 -0.09
N ALA A 65 -13.61 0.96 0.06
CA ALA A 65 -14.46 1.43 -1.02
C ALA A 65 -13.67 2.08 -2.17
N THR A 66 -12.46 2.60 -1.91
CA THR A 66 -11.53 3.06 -2.96
C THR A 66 -11.16 1.93 -3.92
N PHE A 67 -10.96 0.71 -3.42
CA PHE A 67 -10.60 -0.46 -4.24
C PHE A 67 -11.79 -1.00 -5.04
N ARG A 68 -13.00 -0.96 -4.46
CA ARG A 68 -14.24 -1.21 -5.20
C ARG A 68 -14.40 -0.25 -6.38
N ARG A 69 -14.32 1.06 -6.12
CA ARG A 69 -14.41 2.09 -7.18
C ARG A 69 -13.31 1.94 -8.23
N PHE A 70 -12.11 1.55 -7.83
CA PHE A 70 -11.04 1.22 -8.76
C PHE A 70 -11.42 0.04 -9.66
N GLY A 71 -11.98 -1.04 -9.10
CA GLY A 71 -12.51 -2.18 -9.85
C GLY A 71 -13.58 -1.79 -10.86
N GLU A 72 -14.56 -0.98 -10.44
CA GLU A 72 -15.62 -0.45 -11.32
C GLU A 72 -15.00 0.33 -12.50
N ARG A 73 -14.03 1.20 -12.22
CA ARG A 73 -13.38 2.03 -13.24
C ARG A 73 -12.58 1.23 -14.28
N ILE A 74 -11.96 0.11 -13.88
CA ILE A 74 -11.18 -0.72 -14.80
C ILE A 74 -12.01 -1.84 -15.46
N GLY A 75 -13.32 -1.92 -15.18
CA GLY A 75 -14.18 -2.98 -15.70
C GLY A 75 -13.89 -4.36 -15.09
N TYR A 76 -13.41 -4.40 -13.85
CA TYR A 76 -13.16 -5.66 -13.15
C TYR A 76 -14.49 -6.41 -12.91
N PRO A 77 -14.61 -7.71 -13.24
CA PRO A 77 -15.91 -8.40 -13.21
C PRO A 77 -16.64 -8.43 -11.87
N GLN A 78 -15.91 -8.37 -10.75
CA GLN A 78 -16.49 -8.37 -9.39
C GLN A 78 -15.81 -7.30 -8.52
N PRO A 79 -16.12 -6.00 -8.71
CA PRO A 79 -15.38 -4.91 -8.06
C PRO A 79 -15.36 -4.99 -6.53
N GLU A 80 -16.44 -5.48 -5.92
CA GLU A 80 -16.54 -5.69 -4.47
C GLU A 80 -15.44 -6.60 -3.92
N SER A 81 -15.04 -7.62 -4.69
CA SER A 81 -13.97 -8.55 -4.28
C SER A 81 -12.61 -7.85 -4.12
N LEU A 82 -12.38 -6.69 -4.77
CA LEU A 82 -11.16 -5.91 -4.55
C LEU A 82 -11.17 -5.18 -3.21
N ALA A 83 -12.35 -4.79 -2.70
CA ALA A 83 -12.47 -4.25 -1.35
C ALA A 83 -12.26 -5.35 -0.30
N THR A 84 -12.85 -6.54 -0.52
CA THR A 84 -12.61 -7.71 0.33
C THR A 84 -11.13 -8.10 0.36
N LEU A 85 -10.49 -8.22 -0.81
CA LEU A 85 -9.07 -8.52 -0.92
C LEU A 85 -8.20 -7.46 -0.23
N ALA A 86 -8.61 -6.19 -0.28
CA ALA A 86 -7.89 -5.13 0.41
C ALA A 86 -7.96 -5.29 1.93
N ALA A 87 -9.12 -5.63 2.48
CA ALA A 87 -9.30 -5.89 3.91
C ALA A 87 -8.52 -7.13 4.37
N GLU A 88 -8.59 -8.24 3.62
CA GLU A 88 -7.81 -9.45 3.91
C GLU A 88 -6.30 -9.17 3.91
N PHE A 89 -5.82 -8.35 2.97
CA PHE A 89 -4.42 -7.96 2.90
C PHE A 89 -4.02 -7.09 4.10
N VAL A 90 -4.89 -6.18 4.57
CA VAL A 90 -4.67 -5.39 5.78
C VAL A 90 -4.46 -6.29 6.99
N GLU A 91 -5.33 -7.29 7.18
CA GLU A 91 -5.20 -8.24 8.30
C GLU A 91 -3.92 -9.03 8.23
N LYS A 92 -3.60 -9.59 7.06
CA LYS A 92 -2.35 -10.33 6.86
C LYS A 92 -1.12 -9.45 7.13
N MET A 93 -1.15 -8.18 6.73
CA MET A 93 -0.09 -7.22 7.04
C MET A 93 0.02 -6.94 8.53
N ARG A 94 -1.10 -6.77 9.23
CA ARG A 94 -1.15 -6.55 10.69
C ARG A 94 -0.58 -7.74 11.44
N GLU A 95 -1.02 -8.95 11.11
CA GLU A 95 -0.52 -10.20 11.69
C GLU A 95 1.00 -10.34 11.46
N THR A 96 1.43 -10.17 10.21
CA THR A 96 2.85 -10.28 9.84
C THR A 96 3.70 -9.22 10.55
N TRP A 97 3.23 -7.98 10.61
CA TRP A 97 3.92 -6.89 11.29
C TRP A 97 4.01 -7.13 12.81
N SER A 98 2.92 -7.59 13.43
CA SER A 98 2.88 -7.91 14.85
C SER A 98 3.87 -9.03 15.21
N ALA A 99 4.04 -10.01 14.32
CA ALA A 99 4.99 -11.11 14.53
C ALA A 99 6.44 -10.70 14.30
N LEU A 100 6.72 -9.83 13.32
CA LEU A 100 8.10 -9.45 12.94
C LEU A 100 8.64 -8.26 13.73
N SER A 101 7.82 -7.24 13.98
CA SER A 101 8.28 -5.95 14.51
C SER A 101 9.05 -5.99 15.84
N PRO A 102 8.79 -6.92 16.80
CA PRO A 102 9.57 -6.98 18.04
C PRO A 102 11.05 -7.28 17.83
N ASP A 103 11.39 -8.01 16.76
CA ASP A 103 12.76 -8.46 16.48
C ASP A 103 13.50 -7.56 15.47
N LEU A 104 12.82 -6.54 14.93
CA LEU A 104 13.42 -5.61 13.98
C LEU A 104 14.26 -4.55 14.71
N PRO A 105 15.41 -4.13 14.14
CA PRO A 105 16.27 -3.10 14.72
C PRO A 105 15.70 -1.69 14.46
N LEU A 106 14.48 -1.42 14.93
CA LEU A 106 13.78 -0.15 14.76
C LEU A 106 13.90 0.72 16.01
N SER A 107 14.05 2.03 15.82
CA SER A 107 13.91 2.97 16.92
C SER A 107 12.46 3.02 17.40
N ALA A 108 12.24 3.43 18.66
CA ALA A 108 10.89 3.63 19.19
C ALA A 108 10.06 4.60 18.33
N GLU A 109 10.70 5.64 17.78
CA GLU A 109 10.08 6.60 16.88
C GLU A 109 9.58 5.94 15.59
N MET A 110 10.42 5.14 14.92
CA MET A 110 10.04 4.42 13.70
C MET A 110 8.89 3.44 13.97
N SER A 111 8.97 2.68 15.06
CA SER A 111 7.91 1.76 15.46
C SER A 111 6.60 2.49 15.74
N ASN A 112 6.64 3.64 16.43
CA ASN A 112 5.46 4.44 16.70
C ASN A 112 4.81 5.02 15.43
N LEU A 113 5.62 5.47 14.46
CA LEU A 113 5.12 5.95 13.17
C LEU A 113 4.37 4.85 12.41
N ILE A 114 4.98 3.67 12.28
CA ILE A 114 4.39 2.54 11.56
C ILE A 114 3.12 2.03 12.27
N ASN A 115 3.20 1.82 13.59
CA ASN A 115 2.06 1.40 14.40
C ASN A 115 0.91 2.42 14.36
N GLY A 116 1.23 3.71 14.37
CA GLY A 116 0.26 4.79 14.22
C GLY A 116 -0.52 4.68 12.92
N ARG A 117 0.16 4.43 11.79
CA ARG A 117 -0.52 4.24 10.50
C ARG A 117 -1.44 3.03 10.47
N LEU A 118 -0.99 1.90 10.99
CA LEU A 118 -1.80 0.68 11.07
C LEU A 118 -3.04 0.82 11.97
N ARG A 119 -3.06 1.82 12.87
CA ARG A 119 -4.21 2.15 13.71
C ARG A 119 -5.09 3.24 13.09
N ASP A 120 -4.49 4.26 12.47
CA ASP A 120 -5.16 5.51 12.19
C ASP A 120 -5.65 5.65 10.75
N LEU A 121 -5.03 4.94 9.79
CA LEU A 121 -5.47 4.99 8.39
C LEU A 121 -6.88 4.41 8.24
N PRO A 122 -7.80 5.08 7.52
CA PRO A 122 -9.15 4.55 7.29
C PRO A 122 -9.16 3.16 6.63
N LEU A 123 -8.23 2.90 5.72
CA LEU A 123 -8.01 1.57 5.13
C LEU A 123 -7.71 0.48 6.18
N ALA A 124 -7.05 0.85 7.29
CA ALA A 124 -6.62 -0.08 8.33
C ALA A 124 -7.66 -0.29 9.44
N ARG A 125 -8.75 0.50 9.47
CA ARG A 125 -9.80 0.47 10.50
C ARG A 125 -10.98 -0.45 10.18
N THR A 126 -10.98 -1.08 9.01
CA THR A 126 -12.19 -1.69 8.43
C THR A 126 -12.35 -3.18 8.70
N VAL A 127 -12.01 -3.62 9.92
CA VAL A 127 -12.30 -4.98 10.41
C VAL A 127 -13.07 -4.90 11.71
#